data_AF-A0A9X3W9V6-F1
#
_entry.id   AF-A0A9X3W9V6-F1
#
_cell.length_a   1.000
_cell.length_b   1.000
_cell.length_c   1.000
_cell.angle_alpha   90.00
_cell.angle_beta   90.00
_cell.angle_gamma   90.00
#
_symmetry.space_group_name_H-M   'P 1'
#
loop_
_entity.id
_entity.type
_entity.pdbx_description
1 polymer ?
#
loop_
_entity_poly.entity_id
_entity_poly.type
_entity_poly.pdbx_seq_one_letter_code
_entity_poly.pdbx_strand_id
1 'polypeptide(L)'
;MTDTKMDALQNSVYVLKNTLSKYANKLAEDDGNKTSVVEVIYNVLLQMSKQENDTEETKNLRAAFKGVPLSLHVQALKSFINSFYISNHLGSQVQPSDKKTETITNELMATTDNFFDQTGKVLSPFEAIYLTIDSYVQQDTLRNAKRREEASLFIGDIKAQRRILVDYLNRYERQYGATLREANKEYEKN
;
A
#
# COMPACT_ATOMS: atom_id res chain seq x y z
N MET A 1 -3.96 -11.82 29.66
CA MET A 1 -4.94 -11.45 28.60
C MET A 1 -4.33 -10.60 27.48
N THR A 2 -3.08 -10.14 27.59
CA THR A 2 -2.36 -9.36 26.57
C THR A 2 -1.85 -10.18 25.39
N ASP A 3 -1.42 -11.42 25.62
CA ASP A 3 -0.79 -12.25 24.58
C ASP A 3 -1.78 -12.64 23.46
N THR A 4 -2.98 -13.12 23.80
CA THR A 4 -3.98 -13.57 22.83
C THR A 4 -4.46 -12.47 21.87
N LYS A 5 -4.48 -11.20 22.33
CA LYS A 5 -4.86 -10.05 21.48
C LYS A 5 -3.72 -9.64 20.56
N MET A 6 -2.49 -9.63 21.06
CA MET A 6 -1.31 -9.34 20.24
C MET A 6 -1.14 -10.42 19.17
N ASP A 7 -1.37 -11.69 19.51
CA ASP A 7 -1.40 -12.80 18.56
C ASP A 7 -2.48 -12.61 17.48
N ALA A 8 -3.68 -12.16 17.86
CA ALA A 8 -4.76 -11.88 16.91
C ALA A 8 -4.41 -10.74 15.93
N LEU A 9 -3.77 -9.67 16.41
CA LEU A 9 -3.31 -8.55 15.59
C LEU A 9 -2.15 -8.94 14.66
N GLN A 10 -1.20 -9.73 15.15
CA GLN A 10 -0.13 -10.28 14.30
C GLN A 10 -0.70 -11.25 13.26
N ASN A 11 -1.69 -12.04 13.65
CA ASN A 11 -2.39 -12.93 12.72
C ASN A 11 -3.13 -12.14 11.64
N SER A 12 -3.78 -11.01 11.96
CA SER A 12 -4.46 -10.21 10.93
C SER A 12 -3.48 -9.58 9.93
N VAL A 13 -2.32 -9.09 10.41
CA VAL A 13 -1.21 -8.63 9.56
C VAL A 13 -0.72 -9.77 8.65
N TYR A 14 -0.55 -10.98 9.19
CA TYR A 14 -0.15 -12.17 8.43
C TYR A 14 -1.20 -12.55 7.37
N VAL A 15 -2.48 -12.55 7.73
CA VAL A 15 -3.60 -12.84 6.82
C VAL A 15 -3.61 -11.84 5.66
N LEU A 16 -3.58 -10.53 5.94
CA LEU A 16 -3.58 -9.51 4.89
C LEU A 16 -2.40 -9.66 3.94
N LYS A 17 -1.18 -9.80 4.47
CA LYS A 17 0.03 -10.03 3.67
C LYS A 17 -0.11 -11.25 2.75
N ASN A 18 -0.62 -12.37 3.25
CA ASN A 18 -0.76 -13.59 2.44
C ASN A 18 -1.88 -13.49 1.42
N THR A 19 -3.00 -12.83 1.75
CA THR A 19 -4.09 -12.59 0.79
C THR A 19 -3.59 -11.71 -0.37
N LEU A 20 -2.83 -10.64 -0.07
CA LEU A 20 -2.19 -9.81 -1.10
C LEU A 20 -1.18 -10.59 -1.94
N SER A 21 -0.39 -11.47 -1.33
CA SER A 21 0.60 -12.30 -2.04
C SER A 21 -0.07 -13.30 -2.99
N LYS A 22 -1.17 -13.93 -2.56
CA LYS A 22 -1.96 -14.83 -3.41
C LYS A 22 -2.54 -14.07 -4.61
N TYR A 23 -3.11 -12.89 -4.37
CA TYR A 23 -3.63 -12.04 -5.43
C TYR A 23 -2.54 -11.62 -6.42
N ALA A 24 -1.35 -11.25 -5.91
CA ALA A 24 -0.20 -10.89 -6.74
C ALA A 24 0.23 -12.01 -7.68
N ASN A 25 0.27 -13.26 -7.19
CA ASN A 25 0.63 -14.41 -8.03
C ASN A 25 -0.40 -14.62 -9.13
N LYS A 26 -1.69 -14.55 -8.80
CA LYS A 26 -2.77 -14.69 -9.78
C LYS A 26 -2.72 -13.59 -10.85
N LEU A 27 -2.53 -12.33 -10.43
CA LEU A 27 -2.42 -11.21 -11.36
C LEU A 27 -1.24 -11.39 -12.33
N ALA A 28 -0.09 -11.90 -11.85
CA ALA A 28 1.06 -12.20 -12.69
C ALA A 28 0.80 -13.37 -13.67
N GLU A 29 0.02 -14.38 -13.27
CA GLU A 29 -0.38 -15.50 -14.13
C GLU A 29 -1.36 -15.04 -15.23
N ASP A 30 -2.35 -14.22 -14.88
CA ASP A 30 -3.39 -13.73 -15.81
C ASP A 30 -2.82 -12.80 -16.88
N ASP A 31 -1.87 -11.92 -16.52
CA ASP A 31 -1.28 -10.92 -17.45
C ASP A 31 -0.08 -11.47 -18.26
N GLY A 32 0.36 -12.71 -17.99
CA GLY A 32 1.53 -13.32 -18.63
C GLY A 32 2.84 -12.54 -18.43
N ASN A 33 2.87 -11.63 -17.46
CA ASN A 33 3.91 -10.63 -17.24
C ASN A 33 4.26 -10.47 -15.75
N LYS A 34 5.37 -9.78 -15.48
CA LYS A 34 5.76 -9.41 -14.11
C LYS A 34 4.84 -8.31 -13.60
N THR A 35 4.19 -8.53 -12.46
CA THR A 35 3.46 -7.50 -11.70
C THR A 35 4.39 -6.75 -10.74
N SER A 36 3.87 -5.73 -10.07
CA SER A 36 4.55 -4.95 -9.05
C SER A 36 3.65 -4.70 -7.83
N VAL A 37 4.24 -4.27 -6.70
CA VAL A 37 3.49 -4.06 -5.45
C VAL A 37 2.39 -3.01 -5.64
N VAL A 38 2.69 -1.93 -6.35
CA VAL A 38 1.76 -0.82 -6.52
C VAL A 38 0.60 -1.20 -7.43
N GLU A 39 0.84 -2.01 -8.47
CA GLU A 39 -0.20 -2.56 -9.35
C GLU A 39 -1.13 -3.50 -8.58
N VAL A 40 -0.57 -4.35 -7.72
CA VAL A 40 -1.37 -5.23 -6.85
C VAL A 40 -2.28 -4.40 -5.95
N ILE A 41 -1.75 -3.38 -5.28
CA ILE A 41 -2.54 -2.50 -4.40
C ILE A 41 -3.63 -1.78 -5.18
N TYR A 42 -3.28 -1.22 -6.34
CA TYR A 42 -4.23 -0.51 -7.20
C TYR A 42 -5.38 -1.41 -7.62
N ASN A 43 -5.08 -2.60 -8.16
CA ASN A 43 -6.10 -3.55 -8.60
C ASN A 43 -6.96 -4.05 -7.45
N VAL A 44 -6.37 -4.39 -6.31
CA VAL A 44 -7.11 -4.85 -5.13
C VAL A 44 -8.12 -3.79 -4.67
N LEU A 45 -7.69 -2.54 -4.50
CA LEU A 45 -8.58 -1.47 -4.05
C LEU A 45 -9.63 -1.09 -5.10
N LEU A 46 -9.27 -1.12 -6.39
CA LEU A 46 -10.20 -0.92 -7.49
C LEU A 46 -11.27 -2.03 -7.56
N GLN A 47 -10.91 -3.29 -7.31
CA GLN A 47 -11.88 -4.39 -7.28
C GLN A 47 -12.79 -4.29 -6.06
N MET A 48 -12.24 -3.92 -4.90
CA MET A 48 -13.00 -3.75 -3.67
C MET A 48 -13.99 -2.58 -3.74
N SER A 49 -13.68 -1.51 -4.48
CA SER A 49 -14.52 -0.32 -4.63
C SER A 49 -15.76 -0.56 -5.50
N LYS A 50 -15.71 -1.54 -6.41
CA LYS A 50 -16.86 -1.96 -7.23
C LYS A 50 -17.87 -2.70 -6.35
N GLN A 51 -18.97 -2.03 -6.00
CA GLN A 51 -20.01 -2.59 -5.11
C GLN A 51 -20.64 -3.88 -5.64
N GLU A 52 -20.73 -4.02 -6.97
CA GLU A 52 -21.30 -5.20 -7.64
C GLU A 52 -20.32 -6.39 -7.69
N ASN A 53 -19.03 -6.17 -7.40
CA ASN A 53 -18.05 -7.24 -7.38
C ASN A 53 -18.10 -7.98 -6.04
N ASP A 54 -18.78 -9.12 -6.04
CA ASP A 54 -19.01 -9.96 -4.86
C ASP A 54 -18.36 -11.36 -4.99
N THR A 55 -17.29 -11.46 -5.78
CA THR A 55 -16.51 -12.70 -5.87
C THR A 55 -15.93 -13.10 -4.52
N GLU A 56 -15.73 -14.40 -4.32
CA GLU A 56 -15.13 -14.95 -3.10
C GLU A 56 -13.74 -14.33 -2.83
N GLU A 57 -12.96 -14.06 -3.87
CA GLU A 57 -11.69 -13.35 -3.78
C GLU A 57 -11.85 -11.93 -3.22
N THR A 58 -12.81 -11.15 -3.75
CA THR A 58 -13.06 -9.77 -3.29
C THR A 58 -13.61 -9.75 -1.86
N LYS A 59 -14.45 -10.73 -1.48
CA LYS A 59 -14.89 -10.92 -0.09
C LYS A 59 -13.73 -11.18 0.84
N ASN A 60 -12.83 -12.08 0.46
CA ASN A 60 -11.64 -12.41 1.25
C ASN A 60 -10.68 -11.22 1.38
N LEU A 61 -10.51 -10.42 0.34
CA LEU A 61 -9.75 -9.17 0.40
C LEU A 61 -10.40 -8.17 1.36
N ARG A 62 -11.70 -7.91 1.23
CA ARG A 62 -12.45 -7.02 2.15
C ARG A 62 -12.34 -7.48 3.60
N ALA A 63 -12.49 -8.78 3.86
CA ALA A 63 -12.37 -9.34 5.19
C ALA A 63 -10.94 -9.17 5.76
N ALA A 64 -9.92 -9.42 4.94
CA ALA A 64 -8.53 -9.26 5.34
C ALA A 64 -8.19 -7.81 5.70
N PHE A 65 -8.64 -6.83 4.89
CA PHE A 65 -8.45 -5.41 5.20
C PHE A 65 -9.21 -4.98 6.46
N LYS A 66 -10.48 -5.41 6.61
CA LYS A 66 -11.28 -5.11 7.82
C LYS A 66 -10.67 -5.69 9.10
N GLY A 67 -9.93 -6.79 9.00
CA GLY A 67 -9.28 -7.44 10.14
C GLY A 67 -8.03 -6.72 10.64
N VAL A 68 -7.46 -5.79 9.88
CA VAL A 68 -6.25 -5.05 10.27
C VAL A 68 -6.62 -3.62 10.65
N PRO A 69 -6.32 -3.17 11.89
CA PRO A 69 -6.53 -1.78 12.26
C PRO A 69 -5.56 -0.87 11.48
N LEU A 70 -5.97 0.37 11.22
CA LEU A 70 -5.20 1.34 10.45
C LEU A 70 -3.77 1.55 11.02
N SER A 71 -3.61 1.51 12.34
CA SER A 71 -2.30 1.62 13.01
C SER A 71 -1.30 0.53 12.61
N LEU A 72 -1.78 -0.62 12.10
CA LEU A 72 -0.96 -1.75 11.65
C LEU A 72 -0.85 -1.84 10.13
N HIS A 73 -1.50 -0.94 9.37
CA HIS A 73 -1.42 -0.96 7.91
C HIS A 73 0.03 -0.78 7.40
N VAL A 74 0.83 0.06 8.07
CA VAL A 74 2.26 0.21 7.75
C VAL A 74 3.00 -1.12 7.92
N GLN A 75 2.75 -1.84 9.01
CA GLN A 75 3.39 -3.13 9.26
C GLN A 75 2.96 -4.18 8.22
N ALA A 76 1.67 -4.26 7.92
CA ALA A 76 1.14 -5.16 6.90
C ALA A 76 1.73 -4.88 5.52
N LEU A 77 1.80 -3.61 5.12
CA LEU A 77 2.35 -3.22 3.83
C LEU A 77 3.87 -3.46 3.75
N LYS A 78 4.64 -3.13 4.79
CA LYS A 78 6.08 -3.46 4.87
C LYS A 78 6.31 -4.97 4.74
N SER A 79 5.49 -5.78 5.43
CA SER A 79 5.57 -7.24 5.36
C SER A 79 5.23 -7.78 3.96
N PHE A 80 4.21 -7.22 3.31
CA PHE A 80 3.85 -7.56 1.94
C PHE A 80 4.96 -7.19 0.95
N ILE A 81 5.47 -5.95 0.99
CA ILE A 81 6.60 -5.50 0.15
C ILE A 81 7.78 -6.46 0.30
N ASN A 82 8.23 -6.74 1.53
CA ASN A 82 9.38 -7.62 1.72
C ASN A 82 9.14 -9.02 1.15
N SER A 83 7.95 -9.59 1.39
CA SER A 83 7.61 -10.93 0.90
C SER A 83 7.56 -10.96 -0.63
N PHE A 84 6.95 -9.94 -1.25
CA PHE A 84 6.85 -9.83 -2.71
C PHE A 84 8.22 -9.82 -3.38
N TYR A 85 9.17 -9.01 -2.89
CA TYR A 85 10.50 -8.89 -3.48
C TYR A 85 11.35 -10.15 -3.28
N ILE A 86 11.19 -10.84 -2.14
CA ILE A 86 11.84 -12.12 -1.87
C ILE A 86 11.31 -13.19 -2.83
N SER A 87 9.99 -13.35 -2.92
CA SER A 87 9.35 -14.37 -3.75
C SER A 87 9.63 -14.20 -5.25
N ASN A 88 9.83 -12.97 -5.71
CA ASN A 88 10.14 -12.67 -7.11
C ASN A 88 11.65 -12.61 -7.43
N HIS A 89 12.52 -12.99 -6.49
CA HIS A 89 13.99 -12.97 -6.65
C HIS A 89 14.55 -11.60 -7.07
N LEU A 90 13.91 -10.50 -6.65
CA LEU A 90 14.27 -9.13 -7.06
C LEU A 90 15.44 -8.55 -6.24
N GLY A 91 16.08 -9.36 -5.41
CA GLY A 91 17.16 -8.96 -4.50
C GLY A 91 16.65 -8.24 -3.25
N SER A 92 17.49 -8.19 -2.21
CA SER A 92 17.19 -7.50 -0.95
C SER A 92 17.67 -6.05 -0.92
N GLN A 93 18.57 -5.66 -1.82
CA GLN A 93 19.16 -4.32 -1.82
C GLN A 93 18.18 -3.28 -2.32
N VAL A 94 17.89 -2.31 -1.45
CA VAL A 94 17.15 -1.10 -1.79
C VAL A 94 18.12 -0.12 -2.44
N GLN A 95 17.78 0.41 -3.61
CA GLN A 95 18.62 1.42 -4.26
C GLN A 95 18.76 2.69 -3.42
N PRO A 96 19.84 3.48 -3.58
CA PRO A 96 19.95 4.80 -2.97
C PRO A 96 18.77 5.70 -3.37
N SER A 97 18.35 6.59 -2.47
CA SER A 97 17.41 7.65 -2.82
C SER A 97 18.08 8.63 -3.79
N ASP A 98 17.30 9.13 -4.72
CA ASP A 98 17.65 10.21 -5.64
C ASP A 98 16.52 11.23 -5.71
N LYS A 99 16.72 12.32 -6.46
CA LYS A 99 15.71 13.38 -6.59
C LYS A 99 14.38 12.88 -7.19
N LYS A 100 14.41 11.86 -8.05
CA LYS A 100 13.21 11.37 -8.75
C LYS A 100 12.36 10.51 -7.82
N THR A 101 12.98 9.55 -7.14
CA THR A 101 12.33 8.73 -6.10
C THR A 101 11.80 9.60 -4.96
N GLU A 102 12.58 10.60 -4.53
CA GLU A 102 12.16 11.59 -3.52
C GLU A 102 10.92 12.38 -3.95
N THR A 103 10.83 12.78 -5.22
CA THR A 103 9.65 13.50 -5.74
C THR A 103 8.38 12.67 -5.57
N ILE A 104 8.40 11.40 -5.96
CA ILE A 104 7.24 10.51 -5.85
C ILE A 104 6.92 10.20 -4.38
N THR A 105 7.93 10.01 -3.53
CA THR A 105 7.73 9.86 -2.08
C THR A 105 7.03 11.07 -1.47
N ASN A 106 7.39 12.29 -1.89
CA ASN A 106 6.72 13.51 -1.44
C ASN A 106 5.28 13.61 -1.96
N GLU A 107 4.98 13.10 -3.14
CA GLU A 107 3.61 13.05 -3.65
C GLU A 107 2.72 12.09 -2.85
N LEU A 108 3.23 10.91 -2.48
CA LEU A 108 2.50 9.98 -1.60
C LEU A 108 2.22 10.60 -0.22
N MET A 109 3.18 11.33 0.33
CA MET A 109 2.98 12.09 1.57
C MET A 109 1.94 13.19 1.36
N ALA A 110 2.04 14.00 0.32
CA ALA A 110 1.09 15.07 0.03
C ALA A 110 -0.35 14.54 -0.17
N THR A 111 -0.53 13.38 -0.78
CA THR A 111 -1.85 12.71 -0.87
C THR A 111 -2.42 12.40 0.52
N THR A 112 -1.57 11.93 1.43
CA THR A 112 -1.96 11.64 2.82
C THR A 112 -2.25 12.93 3.61
N ASP A 113 -1.36 13.93 3.49
CA ASP A 113 -1.45 15.22 4.16
C ASP A 113 -2.71 15.97 3.75
N ASN A 114 -2.97 16.09 2.44
CA ASN A 114 -4.16 16.77 1.92
C ASN A 114 -5.46 16.13 2.42
N PHE A 115 -5.52 14.80 2.52
CA PHE A 115 -6.70 14.11 3.05
C PHE A 115 -6.87 14.38 4.55
N PHE A 116 -5.77 14.39 5.31
CA PHE A 116 -5.79 14.72 6.72
C PHE A 116 -6.24 16.16 6.97
N ASP A 117 -5.70 17.12 6.22
CA ASP A 117 -6.05 18.54 6.35
C ASP A 117 -7.53 18.80 6.04
N GLN A 118 -8.11 18.06 5.08
CA GLN A 118 -9.51 18.19 4.68
C GLN A 118 -10.49 17.50 5.63
N THR A 119 -10.11 16.36 6.21
CA THR A 119 -11.06 15.47 6.92
C THR A 119 -10.76 15.28 8.41
N GLY A 120 -9.58 15.68 8.86
CA GLY A 120 -9.05 15.36 10.19
C GLY A 120 -8.71 13.88 10.41
N LYS A 121 -8.83 13.03 9.37
CA LYS A 121 -8.59 11.59 9.45
C LYS A 121 -7.32 11.23 8.69
N VAL A 122 -6.56 10.27 9.23
CA VAL A 122 -5.36 9.77 8.57
C VAL A 122 -5.76 8.77 7.49
N LEU A 123 -5.33 9.00 6.26
CA LEU A 123 -5.57 8.10 5.12
C LEU A 123 -4.74 6.82 5.24
N SER A 124 -5.29 5.65 4.89
CA SER A 124 -4.50 4.42 4.84
C SER A 124 -3.32 4.54 3.86
N PRO A 125 -2.13 4.00 4.18
CA PRO A 125 -1.02 4.01 3.24
C PRO A 125 -1.33 3.19 1.96
N PHE A 126 -2.23 2.20 2.04
CA PHE A 126 -2.73 1.50 0.85
C PHE A 126 -3.58 2.42 -0.03
N GLU A 127 -4.46 3.23 0.59
CA GLU A 127 -5.34 4.15 -0.12
C GLU A 127 -4.55 5.31 -0.74
N ALA A 128 -3.53 5.82 -0.04
CA ALA A 128 -2.64 6.85 -0.59
C ALA A 128 -1.91 6.37 -1.85
N ILE A 129 -1.43 5.11 -1.85
CA ILE A 129 -0.83 4.47 -3.02
C ILE A 129 -1.87 4.35 -4.15
N TYR A 130 -3.07 3.87 -3.85
CA TYR A 130 -4.16 3.75 -4.83
C TYR A 130 -4.51 5.09 -5.48
N LEU A 131 -4.76 6.14 -4.70
CA LEU A 131 -5.11 7.47 -5.22
C LEU A 131 -3.97 8.08 -6.04
N THR A 132 -2.73 7.87 -5.63
CA THR A 132 -1.56 8.37 -6.37
C THR A 132 -1.45 7.69 -7.74
N ILE A 133 -1.62 6.36 -7.81
CA ILE A 133 -1.61 5.62 -9.08
C ILE A 133 -2.82 6.00 -9.93
N ASP A 134 -4.01 6.09 -9.34
CA ASP A 134 -5.23 6.49 -10.03
C ASP A 134 -5.02 7.84 -10.74
N SER A 135 -4.39 8.80 -10.06
CA SER A 135 -4.04 10.09 -10.65
C SER A 135 -3.08 9.98 -11.85
N TYR A 136 -2.14 9.04 -11.83
CA TYR A 136 -1.18 8.82 -12.92
C TYR A 136 -1.81 8.15 -14.13
N VAL A 137 -2.78 7.26 -13.94
CA VAL A 137 -3.42 6.52 -15.05
C VAL A 137 -4.58 7.28 -15.71
N GLN A 138 -4.97 8.44 -15.16
CA GLN A 138 -5.93 9.33 -15.80
C GLN A 138 -5.39 9.83 -17.15
N GLN A 139 -6.24 9.76 -18.18
CA GLN A 139 -5.87 9.94 -19.60
C GLN A 139 -5.20 11.30 -19.88
N ASP A 140 -5.63 12.36 -19.20
CA ASP A 140 -5.03 13.70 -19.34
C ASP A 140 -3.70 13.84 -18.59
N THR A 141 -3.51 13.10 -17.50
CA THR A 141 -2.23 13.07 -16.75
C THR A 141 -1.12 12.43 -17.59
N LEU A 142 -1.44 11.38 -18.34
CA LEU A 142 -0.49 10.70 -19.23
C LEU A 142 -0.10 11.56 -20.46
N ARG A 143 -0.76 12.68 -20.73
CA ARG A 143 -0.31 13.62 -21.77
C ARG A 143 0.85 14.50 -21.28
N ASN A 144 1.03 14.64 -19.96
CA ASN A 144 2.13 15.38 -19.36
C ASN A 144 3.41 14.51 -19.31
N ALA A 145 4.48 14.98 -19.94
CA ALA A 145 5.74 14.24 -20.03
C ALA A 145 6.38 13.95 -18.65
N LYS A 146 6.34 14.90 -17.71
CA LYS A 146 6.85 14.72 -16.34
C LYS A 146 6.07 13.63 -15.61
N ARG A 147 4.74 13.67 -15.71
CA ARG A 147 3.85 12.69 -15.07
C ARG A 147 4.03 11.29 -15.64
N ARG A 148 4.24 11.16 -16.94
CA ARG A 148 4.59 9.87 -17.57
C ARG A 148 5.90 9.29 -17.05
N GLU A 149 6.91 10.13 -16.85
CA GLU A 149 8.19 9.70 -16.30
C GLU A 149 8.04 9.23 -14.85
N GLU A 150 7.30 9.97 -14.03
CA GLU A 150 6.96 9.59 -12.65
C GLU A 150 6.18 8.28 -12.59
N ALA A 151 5.15 8.11 -13.41
CA ALA A 151 4.37 6.88 -13.53
C ALA A 151 5.25 5.70 -13.98
N SER A 152 6.12 5.92 -14.98
CA SER A 152 7.07 4.91 -15.45
C SER A 152 8.06 4.50 -14.37
N LEU A 153 8.52 5.43 -13.53
CA LEU A 153 9.42 5.14 -12.41
C LEU A 153 8.70 4.44 -11.25
N PHE A 154 7.47 4.84 -10.92
CA PHE A 154 6.75 4.28 -9.78
C PHE A 154 6.12 2.92 -10.08
N ILE A 155 5.57 2.75 -11.28
CA ILE A 155 4.85 1.55 -11.71
C ILE A 155 5.80 0.60 -12.43
N GLY A 156 6.61 1.10 -13.37
CA GLY A 156 7.42 0.29 -14.27
C GLY A 156 8.82 -0.08 -13.77
N ASP A 157 9.41 0.69 -12.84
CA ASP A 157 10.71 0.38 -12.25
C ASP A 157 10.56 -0.21 -10.85
N ILE A 158 10.58 -1.54 -10.78
CA ILE A 158 10.46 -2.30 -9.54
C ILE A 158 11.54 -1.92 -8.51
N LYS A 159 12.78 -1.60 -8.89
CA LYS A 159 13.82 -1.25 -7.90
C LYS A 159 13.56 0.12 -7.30
N ALA A 160 13.17 1.08 -8.15
CA ALA A 160 12.77 2.41 -7.70
C ALA A 160 11.50 2.39 -6.86
N GLN A 161 10.51 1.61 -7.26
CA GLN A 161 9.28 1.40 -6.52
C GLN A 161 9.54 0.96 -5.08
N ARG A 162 10.42 -0.04 -4.86
CA ARG A 162 10.75 -0.47 -3.50
C ARG A 162 11.27 0.68 -2.66
N ARG A 163 12.18 1.48 -3.22
CA ARG A 163 12.78 2.62 -2.52
C ARG A 163 11.72 3.64 -2.15
N ILE A 164 10.90 4.03 -3.12
CA ILE A 164 9.81 4.99 -2.96
C ILE A 164 8.86 4.54 -1.84
N LEU A 165 8.43 3.27 -1.87
CA LEU A 165 7.50 2.71 -0.88
C LEU A 165 8.12 2.65 0.52
N VAL A 166 9.38 2.22 0.64
CA VAL A 166 10.07 2.15 1.94
C VAL A 166 10.23 3.55 2.54
N ASP A 167 10.68 4.53 1.74
CA ASP A 167 10.87 5.89 2.21
C ASP A 167 9.53 6.55 2.58
N TYR A 168 8.48 6.34 1.77
CA TYR A 168 7.12 6.79 2.07
C TYR A 168 6.62 6.23 3.40
N LEU A 169 6.68 4.90 3.59
CA LEU A 169 6.16 4.27 4.81
C LEU A 169 6.93 4.70 6.07
N ASN A 170 8.23 4.95 5.94
CA ASN A 170 9.03 5.49 7.05
C ASN A 170 8.63 6.92 7.41
N ARG A 171 8.32 7.77 6.42
CA ARG A 171 7.82 9.14 6.67
C ARG A 171 6.42 9.13 7.25
N TYR A 172 5.52 8.37 6.65
CA TYR A 172 4.16 8.17 7.12
C TYR A 172 4.15 7.72 8.59
N GLU A 173 4.96 6.71 8.95
CA GLU A 173 5.03 6.19 10.32
C GLU A 173 5.61 7.21 11.30
N ARG A 174 6.59 8.02 10.88
CA ARG A 174 7.14 9.10 11.72
C ARG A 174 6.11 10.19 11.99
N GLN A 175 5.31 10.56 10.99
CA GLN A 175 4.36 11.66 11.09
C GLN A 175 3.05 11.25 11.77
N TYR A 176 2.48 10.10 11.40
CA TYR A 176 1.14 9.67 11.83
C TYR A 176 1.14 8.49 12.80
N GLY A 177 2.27 7.83 13.02
CA GLY A 177 2.31 6.60 13.81
C GLY A 177 1.88 6.79 15.27
N ALA A 178 2.17 7.96 15.88
CA ALA A 178 1.69 8.27 17.22
C ALA A 178 0.16 8.44 17.26
N THR A 179 -0.38 9.31 16.41
CA THR A 179 -1.82 9.56 16.25
C THR A 179 -2.61 8.26 16.04
N LEU A 180 -2.13 7.38 15.17
CA LEU A 180 -2.80 6.11 14.87
C LEU A 180 -2.77 5.14 16.05
N ARG A 181 -1.67 5.09 16.81
CA ARG A 181 -1.57 4.22 18.01
C ARG A 181 -2.45 4.73 19.14
N GLU A 182 -2.61 6.04 19.28
CA GLU A 182 -3.50 6.63 20.29
C GLU A 182 -4.97 6.35 19.97
N ALA A 183 -5.40 6.58 18.72
CA ALA A 183 -6.75 6.25 18.28
C ALA A 183 -7.10 4.77 18.55
N ASN A 184 -6.17 3.85 18.28
CA ASN A 184 -6.37 2.43 18.58
C ASN A 184 -6.58 2.15 20.08
N LYS A 185 -5.85 2.83 20.97
CA LYS A 185 -6.00 2.65 22.43
C LYS A 185 -7.33 3.16 22.95
N GLU A 186 -7.92 4.17 22.31
CA GLU A 186 -9.26 4.67 22.65
C GLU A 186 -10.36 3.71 22.23
N TYR A 187 -10.23 3.08 21.05
CA TYR A 187 -11.11 2.00 20.63
C TYR A 187 -10.99 0.75 21.51
N GLU A 188 -9.83 0.49 22.12
CA GLU A 188 -9.63 -0.65 23.04
C GLU A 188 -10.22 -0.45 24.44
N LYS A 189 -10.62 0.77 24.80
CA LYS A 189 -11.19 1.12 26.11
C LYS A 189 -12.73 1.15 26.12
N ASN A 190 -13.37 1.18 24.96
CA ASN A 190 -14.83 1.20 24.78
C ASN A 190 -15.33 -0.17 24.32
#